data_AF-A0A945WIB4-F1
#
_entry.id   AF-A0A945WIB4-F1
#
_cell.length_a   1.000
_cell.length_b   1.000
_cell.length_c   1.000
_cell.angle_alpha   90.00
_cell.angle_beta   90.00
_cell.angle_gamma   90.00
#
_symmetry.space_group_name_H-M   'P 1'
#
loop_
_entity.id
_entity.type
_entity.pdbx_description
1 polymer ?
#
loop_
_entity_poly.entity_id
_entity_poly.type
_entity_poly.pdbx_seq_one_letter_code
_entity_poly.pdbx_strand_id
1 'polypeptide(L)'
;MKLKLLPVSIGALAIGIAACTGDYLEFDKFEAAYTPTVAAPIARLSISVDDVLKRWESDIIKSHDPAVDPGDADSAFFLTLVYKDTLEPLSYPSGAPVSPITVNLPQEDVLLRIFGNLDDGDFRFVNPSVRFTLDNQTDIPFLLAFRDGAGGDLFTSRVGPGNVPIETTKREIEIIDPTHPYDIVVNGETTFTLDNDNIRYVDDPNDDKPMSSVIEPVPKKLYYGLDVKPTITGTTTGGDVNVYADVILPLEGYGNITFYDTATYEFFEAGDTIDFVKFIELRLIIDNGIPMEASVSGTLYDSTTTPWTALMALPLYSHDMASGSSTLDPERMVVGPADPGVDPSWETTPTQEISDIILTKDETVTFTDHSLGGSQNSLTQVEAFARGNKMIINANIQTAGAEGGTVSKLYSHYSMDIILGVRASVGLDLNDVLN
;
A
#
# COMPACT_ATOMS: atom_id res chain seq x y z
N MET A 1 6.37 50.42 45.41
CA MET A 1 5.77 49.09 45.12
C MET A 1 5.22 49.17 43.70
N LYS A 2 6.00 48.70 42.72
CA LYS A 2 5.64 48.79 41.30
C LYS A 2 4.86 47.52 40.96
N LEU A 3 3.55 47.65 40.76
CA LEU A 3 2.73 46.63 40.12
C LEU A 3 3.32 46.43 38.71
N LYS A 4 3.91 45.26 38.47
CA LYS A 4 4.14 44.80 37.11
C LYS A 4 2.80 44.24 36.64
N LEU A 5 2.10 45.01 35.80
CA LEU A 5 1.11 44.43 34.89
C LEU A 5 1.86 43.41 34.04
N LEU A 6 1.62 42.12 34.28
CA LEU A 6 1.86 41.13 33.24
C LEU A 6 0.88 41.43 32.12
N PRO A 7 1.35 41.59 30.87
CA PRO A 7 0.49 41.90 29.76
C PRO A 7 -0.44 40.71 29.52
N VAL A 8 -1.71 41.05 29.39
CA VAL A 8 -2.77 40.27 28.74
C VAL A 8 -2.23 39.68 27.44
N SER A 9 -1.83 38.40 27.48
CA SER A 9 -1.60 37.54 26.32
C SER A 9 -2.57 36.36 26.34
N ILE A 10 -3.84 36.65 26.66
CA ILE A 10 -4.99 35.74 26.49
C ILE A 10 -5.57 35.87 25.05
N GLY A 11 -5.00 36.75 24.23
CA GLY A 11 -5.37 36.93 22.82
C GLY A 11 -4.38 36.21 21.90
N ALA A 12 -4.58 34.91 21.71
CA ALA A 12 -4.22 34.09 20.54
C ALA A 12 -3.94 32.65 21.01
N LEU A 13 -4.98 31.81 21.04
CA LEU A 13 -4.80 30.39 20.74
C LEU A 13 -4.35 30.33 19.27
N ALA A 14 -3.08 30.62 19.03
CA ALA A 14 -2.47 30.47 17.71
C ALA A 14 -2.13 28.99 17.55
N ILE A 15 -3.07 28.24 17.00
CA ILE A 15 -2.75 26.95 16.40
C ILE A 15 -1.92 27.30 15.17
N GLY A 16 -0.65 26.89 15.17
CA GLY A 16 0.23 27.04 14.02
C GLY A 16 -0.21 26.09 12.91
N ILE A 17 -1.26 26.43 12.17
CA ILE A 17 -1.77 25.62 11.06
C ILE A 17 -1.13 26.12 9.76
N ALA A 18 -0.33 25.28 9.14
CA ALA A 18 0.00 25.39 7.72
C ALA A 18 -0.95 24.47 6.93
N ALA A 19 -2.23 24.86 6.74
CA ALA A 19 -3.14 24.18 5.80
C ALA A 19 -4.40 25.02 5.52
N CYS A 20 -4.67 25.28 4.24
CA CYS A 20 -5.91 25.85 3.71
C CYS A 20 -7.00 24.77 3.64
N THR A 21 -7.91 24.66 4.60
CA THR A 21 -9.18 23.90 4.46
C THR A 21 -10.27 24.53 5.32
N GLY A 22 -11.03 25.47 4.75
CA GLY A 22 -11.98 26.32 5.49
C GLY A 22 -13.40 25.75 5.67
N ASP A 23 -13.83 24.78 4.85
CA ASP A 23 -15.27 24.50 4.71
C ASP A 23 -15.73 23.11 5.18
N TYR A 24 -14.83 22.20 5.55
CA TYR A 24 -15.19 20.79 5.85
C TYR A 24 -15.67 20.54 7.28
N LEU A 25 -15.43 21.48 8.19
CA LEU A 25 -15.72 21.29 9.61
C LEU A 25 -16.78 22.32 10.04
N GLU A 26 -18.05 22.07 9.72
CA GLU A 26 -19.18 22.89 10.16
C GLU A 26 -19.42 22.72 11.67
N PHE A 27 -18.54 23.30 12.49
CA PHE A 27 -18.62 23.27 13.96
C PHE A 27 -19.82 24.08 14.51
N ASP A 28 -20.50 24.85 13.66
CA ASP A 28 -21.65 25.69 13.99
C ASP A 28 -22.94 24.88 14.31
N LYS A 29 -22.94 23.56 14.11
CA LYS A 29 -24.09 22.67 14.38
C LYS A 29 -24.20 22.19 15.84
N PHE A 30 -23.34 22.67 16.74
CA PHE A 30 -23.35 22.30 18.16
C PHE A 30 -23.92 23.44 19.03
N GLU A 31 -25.20 23.40 19.36
CA GLU A 31 -25.80 24.31 20.36
C GLU A 31 -25.47 23.86 21.79
N ALA A 32 -24.75 24.72 22.55
CA ALA A 32 -25.20 25.32 23.83
C ALA A 32 -24.04 25.63 24.82
N ALA A 33 -24.20 26.78 25.49
CA ALA A 33 -23.49 27.32 26.66
C ALA A 33 -22.06 27.84 26.47
N TYR A 34 -21.88 29.14 26.81
CA TYR A 34 -20.64 29.92 26.84
C TYR A 34 -19.53 29.20 27.64
N THR A 35 -18.78 28.34 26.97
CA THR A 35 -17.43 27.91 27.34
C THR A 35 -16.56 28.23 26.14
N PRO A 36 -15.36 28.81 26.30
CA PRO A 36 -14.49 29.04 25.17
C PRO A 36 -14.08 27.68 24.60
N THR A 37 -14.70 27.32 23.48
CA THR A 37 -14.32 26.12 22.71
C THR A 37 -13.58 26.56 21.47
N VAL A 38 -12.35 26.07 21.31
CA VAL A 38 -11.54 26.30 20.11
C VAL A 38 -11.53 25.02 19.30
N ALA A 39 -11.86 25.12 18.02
CA ALA A 39 -11.91 24.01 17.09
C ALA A 39 -10.95 24.26 15.91
N ALA A 40 -10.21 23.22 15.50
CA ALA A 40 -9.28 23.31 14.38
C ALA A 40 -8.97 21.94 13.76
N PRO A 41 -8.68 21.87 12.45
CA PRO A 41 -8.04 20.71 11.86
C PRO A 41 -6.61 20.57 12.41
N ILE A 42 -6.23 19.37 12.84
CA ILE A 42 -4.88 19.07 13.34
C ILE A 42 -4.09 18.14 12.44
N ALA A 43 -4.77 17.31 11.64
CA ALA A 43 -4.14 16.49 10.63
C ALA A 43 -5.09 16.25 9.45
N ARG A 44 -4.51 16.22 8.25
CA ARG A 44 -5.14 15.66 7.05
C ARG A 44 -4.13 14.72 6.42
N LEU A 45 -4.54 13.48 6.23
CA LEU A 45 -3.80 12.48 5.49
C LEU A 45 -4.61 12.18 4.22
N SER A 46 -3.94 12.12 3.08
CA SER A 46 -4.54 11.70 1.82
C SER A 46 -3.69 10.56 1.29
N ILE A 47 -4.32 9.41 1.08
CA ILE A 47 -3.66 8.19 0.64
C ILE A 47 -4.19 7.92 -0.76
N SER A 48 -3.40 8.27 -1.78
CA SER A 48 -3.73 7.88 -3.16
C SER A 48 -3.11 6.52 -3.49
N VAL A 49 -3.76 5.76 -4.39
CA VAL A 49 -3.20 4.50 -4.88
C VAL A 49 -1.84 4.73 -5.54
N ASP A 50 -1.68 5.82 -6.29
CA ASP A 50 -0.41 6.18 -6.94
C ASP A 50 0.72 6.42 -5.92
N ASP A 51 0.43 7.06 -4.78
CA ASP A 51 1.41 7.30 -3.71
C ASP A 51 1.84 6.01 -3.00
N VAL A 52 0.95 5.03 -2.87
CA VAL A 52 1.29 3.72 -2.29
C VAL A 52 2.25 2.96 -3.21
N LEU A 53 2.04 3.04 -4.53
CA LEU A 53 2.82 2.29 -5.51
C LEU A 53 4.18 2.94 -5.83
N LYS A 54 4.24 4.28 -5.88
CA LYS A 54 5.47 5.05 -6.15
C LYS A 54 6.55 4.93 -5.08
N ARG A 55 6.23 4.39 -3.90
CA ARG A 55 7.21 4.15 -2.82
C ARG A 55 8.24 3.06 -3.17
N TRP A 56 8.11 2.37 -4.31
CA TRP A 56 8.87 1.17 -4.63
C TRP A 56 9.54 1.22 -6.02
N GLU A 57 10.59 0.40 -6.17
CA GLU A 57 11.34 0.23 -7.43
C GLU A 57 10.52 -0.63 -8.43
N SER A 58 9.44 -0.07 -8.96
CA SER A 58 8.66 -0.67 -10.04
C SER A 58 8.26 0.40 -11.06
N ASP A 59 8.15 -0.01 -12.33
CA ASP A 59 7.56 0.85 -13.35
C ASP A 59 6.04 0.76 -13.24
N ILE A 60 5.36 1.89 -13.10
CA ILE A 60 3.90 1.96 -13.11
C ILE A 60 3.47 2.38 -14.51
N ILE A 61 2.84 1.47 -15.25
CA ILE A 61 2.19 1.79 -16.51
C ILE A 61 0.77 2.28 -16.20
N LYS A 62 0.46 3.46 -16.74
CA LYS A 62 -0.87 4.08 -16.71
C LYS A 62 -1.52 3.86 -18.07
N SER A 63 -2.53 3.00 -18.13
CA SER A 63 -3.30 2.76 -19.36
C SER A 63 -4.67 3.41 -19.26
N HIS A 64 -5.07 4.13 -20.31
CA HIS A 64 -6.43 4.65 -20.41
C HIS A 64 -7.42 3.48 -20.54
N ASP A 65 -8.49 3.49 -19.75
CA ASP A 65 -9.60 2.55 -19.89
C ASP A 65 -10.82 3.29 -20.48
N PRO A 66 -11.14 3.12 -21.78
CA PRO A 66 -12.25 3.81 -22.42
C PRO A 66 -13.63 3.40 -21.89
N ALA A 67 -13.73 2.27 -21.18
CA ALA A 67 -14.98 1.87 -20.53
C ALA A 67 -15.27 2.72 -19.29
N VAL A 68 -14.21 3.29 -18.70
CA VAL A 68 -14.26 4.15 -17.53
C VAL A 68 -14.31 5.61 -17.99
N ASP A 69 -13.40 6.07 -18.85
CA ASP A 69 -13.40 7.43 -19.37
C ASP A 69 -13.66 7.46 -20.89
N PRO A 70 -14.93 7.44 -21.33
CA PRO A 70 -15.25 7.46 -22.77
C PRO A 70 -14.94 8.80 -23.44
N GLY A 71 -14.55 9.81 -22.66
CA GLY A 71 -14.29 11.19 -23.11
C GLY A 71 -12.84 11.51 -23.42
N ASP A 72 -11.91 10.56 -23.24
CA ASP A 72 -10.46 10.78 -23.41
C ASP A 72 -9.93 11.87 -22.46
N ALA A 73 -10.56 12.01 -21.28
CA ALA A 73 -10.06 12.92 -20.26
C ALA A 73 -8.89 12.26 -19.51
N ASP A 74 -7.84 13.03 -19.23
CA ASP A 74 -6.63 12.59 -18.52
C ASP A 74 -6.88 12.28 -17.02
N SER A 75 -8.09 11.84 -16.65
CA SER A 75 -8.56 11.73 -15.26
C SER A 75 -8.42 10.33 -14.66
N ALA A 76 -8.58 9.26 -15.44
CA ALA A 76 -8.66 7.90 -14.92
C ALA A 76 -7.78 6.91 -15.69
N PHE A 77 -6.60 6.64 -15.15
CA PHE A 77 -5.71 5.60 -15.68
C PHE A 77 -5.74 4.34 -14.82
N PHE A 78 -5.98 3.21 -15.47
CA PHE A 78 -5.78 1.89 -14.88
C PHE A 78 -4.29 1.65 -14.64
N LEU A 79 -3.98 1.05 -13.50
CA LEU A 79 -2.62 0.91 -13.02
C LEU A 79 -2.12 -0.52 -13.24
N THR A 80 -0.94 -0.64 -13.82
CA THR A 80 -0.24 -1.92 -14.01
C THR A 80 1.18 -1.79 -13.48
N LEU A 81 1.57 -2.71 -12.59
CA LEU A 81 2.95 -2.81 -12.11
C LEU A 81 3.78 -3.63 -13.10
N VAL A 82 4.97 -3.13 -13.43
CA VAL A 82 5.92 -3.85 -14.27
C VAL A 82 7.27 -3.93 -13.57
N TYR A 83 7.73 -5.16 -13.37
CA TYR A 83 9.08 -5.46 -12.89
C TYR A 83 9.90 -5.99 -14.04
N LYS A 84 11.09 -5.41 -14.24
CA LYS A 84 11.95 -5.72 -15.37
C LYS A 84 13.23 -6.37 -14.90
N ASP A 85 13.71 -7.31 -15.68
CA ASP A 85 15.05 -7.86 -15.57
C ASP A 85 15.68 -8.01 -16.96
N THR A 86 17.00 -8.03 -17.00
CA THR A 86 17.77 -8.21 -18.23
C THR A 86 18.92 -9.15 -17.95
N LEU A 87 18.89 -10.30 -18.63
CA LEU A 87 20.00 -11.25 -18.60
C LEU A 87 21.26 -10.60 -19.20
N GLU A 88 22.43 -10.93 -18.67
CA GLU A 88 23.69 -10.60 -19.34
C GLU A 88 23.68 -11.13 -20.79
N PRO A 89 24.03 -10.29 -21.79
CA PRO A 89 23.96 -10.70 -23.19
C PRO A 89 24.86 -11.90 -23.51
N LEU A 90 24.37 -12.81 -24.34
CA LEU A 90 25.19 -13.88 -24.90
C LEU A 90 25.96 -13.37 -26.12
N SER A 91 27.22 -13.01 -25.92
CA SER A 91 28.08 -12.53 -27.00
C SER A 91 28.69 -13.65 -27.82
N TYR A 92 28.45 -13.62 -29.12
CA TYR A 92 29.07 -14.49 -30.10
C TYR A 92 30.12 -13.69 -30.90
N PRO A 93 31.42 -14.03 -30.83
CA PRO A 93 32.42 -13.32 -31.59
C PRO A 93 32.36 -13.70 -33.08
N SER A 94 32.65 -12.72 -33.94
CA SER A 94 32.73 -12.94 -35.40
C SER A 94 33.69 -14.08 -35.72
N GLY A 95 33.25 -15.01 -36.57
CA GLY A 95 34.01 -16.19 -36.98
C GLY A 95 33.99 -17.35 -36.00
N ALA A 96 33.27 -17.24 -34.87
CA ALA A 96 33.12 -18.36 -33.94
C ALA A 96 32.38 -19.53 -34.61
N PRO A 97 32.87 -20.77 -34.47
CA PRO A 97 32.14 -21.94 -34.93
C PRO A 97 30.91 -22.13 -34.05
N VAL A 98 29.79 -22.40 -34.69
CA VAL A 98 28.51 -22.63 -34.03
C VAL A 98 27.98 -24.00 -34.44
N SER A 99 27.47 -24.74 -33.46
CA SER A 99 26.92 -26.08 -33.63
C SER A 99 25.64 -26.21 -32.82
N PRO A 100 24.69 -27.08 -33.22
CA PRO A 100 23.43 -27.33 -32.51
C PRO A 100 23.58 -28.02 -31.15
N ILE A 101 24.37 -27.44 -30.26
CA ILE A 101 24.60 -27.86 -28.88
C ILE A 101 23.81 -26.92 -27.98
N THR A 102 23.09 -27.48 -27.02
CA THR A 102 22.38 -26.70 -26.00
C THR A 102 23.38 -26.06 -25.05
N VAL A 103 23.23 -24.76 -24.83
CA VAL A 103 23.96 -23.96 -23.85
C VAL A 103 23.00 -23.61 -22.72
N ASN A 104 23.32 -24.06 -21.51
CA ASN A 104 22.51 -23.78 -20.33
C ASN A 104 22.97 -22.44 -19.74
N LEU A 105 22.09 -21.45 -19.72
CA LEU A 105 22.35 -20.15 -19.14
C LEU A 105 22.20 -20.21 -17.61
N PRO A 106 22.87 -19.33 -16.85
CA PRO A 106 22.63 -19.21 -15.43
C PRO A 106 21.14 -18.95 -15.15
N GLN A 107 20.70 -19.34 -13.95
CA GLN A 107 19.38 -18.97 -13.45
C GLN A 107 19.42 -17.50 -13.03
N GLU A 108 18.44 -16.74 -13.49
CA GLU A 108 18.23 -15.34 -13.09
C GLU A 108 16.97 -15.19 -12.25
N ASP A 109 16.75 -13.97 -11.76
CA ASP A 109 15.58 -13.67 -10.98
C ASP A 109 15.08 -12.22 -11.11
N VAL A 110 13.76 -12.08 -11.15
CA VAL A 110 13.06 -10.79 -11.07
C VAL A 110 12.58 -10.59 -9.65
N LEU A 111 13.05 -9.53 -8.98
CA LEU A 111 12.56 -9.17 -7.65
C LEU A 111 11.15 -8.55 -7.72
N LEU A 112 10.17 -9.29 -7.25
CA LEU A 112 8.77 -8.89 -7.17
C LEU A 112 8.52 -8.25 -5.80
N ARG A 113 8.64 -6.92 -5.71
CA ARG A 113 8.27 -6.15 -4.51
C ARG A 113 6.82 -5.73 -4.55
N ILE A 114 5.93 -6.70 -4.75
CA ILE A 114 4.49 -6.48 -4.81
C ILE A 114 4.06 -5.84 -3.47
N PHE A 115 3.76 -4.54 -3.50
CA PHE A 115 3.48 -3.65 -2.36
C PHE A 115 4.62 -3.41 -1.32
N GLY A 116 5.84 -3.89 -1.55
CA GLY A 116 7.00 -3.57 -0.70
C GLY A 116 6.97 -4.12 0.74
N ASN A 117 7.15 -3.25 1.75
CA ASN A 117 7.18 -3.60 3.19
C ASN A 117 5.79 -3.50 3.86
N LEU A 118 4.70 -3.81 3.17
CA LEU A 118 3.46 -4.01 3.94
C LEU A 118 3.70 -5.23 4.82
N ASP A 119 3.69 -5.00 6.14
CA ASP A 119 4.09 -6.00 7.14
C ASP A 119 3.27 -7.29 7.00
N ASP A 120 2.02 -7.17 6.53
CA ASP A 120 1.15 -8.26 6.12
C ASP A 120 0.13 -7.79 5.06
N GLY A 121 -0.11 -8.65 4.08
CA GLY A 121 -1.12 -8.45 3.03
C GLY A 121 -0.98 -9.45 1.90
N ASP A 122 -2.08 -9.74 1.22
CA ASP A 122 -2.14 -10.55 0.01
C ASP A 122 -2.92 -9.80 -1.07
N PHE A 123 -2.51 -9.95 -2.33
CA PHE A 123 -3.31 -9.48 -3.45
C PHE A 123 -3.22 -10.50 -4.57
N ARG A 124 -4.38 -11.02 -4.92
CA ARG A 124 -4.62 -12.01 -5.96
C ARG A 124 -4.95 -11.30 -7.25
N PHE A 125 -3.98 -11.26 -8.16
CA PHE A 125 -4.15 -10.68 -9.49
C PHE A 125 -4.98 -11.61 -10.39
N VAL A 126 -5.95 -11.06 -11.12
CA VAL A 126 -6.78 -11.86 -12.02
C VAL A 126 -6.03 -12.28 -13.28
N ASN A 127 -5.24 -11.36 -13.87
CA ASN A 127 -4.57 -11.57 -15.15
C ASN A 127 -3.08 -11.17 -15.11
N PRO A 128 -2.28 -11.70 -14.18
CA PRO A 128 -0.84 -11.46 -14.23
C PRO A 128 -0.22 -12.20 -15.41
N SER A 129 0.90 -11.67 -15.93
CA SER A 129 1.64 -12.30 -17.02
C SER A 129 3.13 -12.01 -16.91
N VAL A 130 3.94 -12.84 -17.57
CA VAL A 130 5.38 -12.64 -17.71
C VAL A 130 5.71 -12.60 -19.19
N ARG A 131 6.16 -11.45 -19.67
CA ARG A 131 6.59 -11.28 -21.05
C ARG A 131 8.11 -11.42 -21.14
N PHE A 132 8.57 -12.26 -22.05
CA PHE A 132 9.99 -12.32 -22.41
C PHE A 132 10.17 -11.75 -23.81
N THR A 133 11.16 -10.86 -23.94
CA THR A 133 11.57 -10.27 -25.22
C THR A 133 13.00 -10.68 -25.49
N LEU A 134 13.23 -11.25 -26.67
CA LEU A 134 14.54 -11.75 -27.06
C LEU A 134 14.99 -11.02 -28.31
N ASP A 135 16.12 -10.35 -28.22
CA ASP A 135 16.73 -9.64 -29.34
C ASP A 135 17.98 -10.39 -29.78
N ASN A 136 17.88 -11.08 -30.93
CA ASN A 136 18.98 -11.79 -31.54
C ASN A 136 19.63 -10.93 -32.62
N GLN A 137 20.79 -10.39 -32.30
CA GLN A 137 21.58 -9.55 -33.20
C GLN A 137 22.59 -10.36 -34.02
N THR A 138 22.52 -11.69 -33.97
CA THR A 138 23.38 -12.58 -34.76
C THR A 138 22.69 -13.00 -36.07
N ASP A 139 23.48 -13.56 -36.97
CA ASP A 139 23.03 -14.23 -38.19
C ASP A 139 22.64 -15.71 -37.99
N ILE A 140 22.54 -16.16 -36.74
CA ILE A 140 22.25 -17.56 -36.39
C ILE A 140 20.88 -17.66 -35.71
N PRO A 141 19.98 -18.54 -36.19
CA PRO A 141 18.73 -18.80 -35.50
C PRO A 141 18.95 -19.72 -34.30
N PHE A 142 18.18 -19.48 -33.24
CA PHE A 142 18.25 -20.26 -32.00
C PHE A 142 16.88 -20.82 -31.62
N LEU A 143 16.88 -21.91 -30.87
CA LEU A 143 15.76 -22.38 -30.07
C LEU A 143 16.03 -22.01 -28.61
N LEU A 144 15.00 -21.53 -27.92
CA LEU A 144 15.06 -21.26 -26.49
C LEU A 144 14.02 -22.10 -25.74
N ALA A 145 14.50 -22.84 -24.76
CA ALA A 145 13.68 -23.60 -23.83
C ALA A 145 13.84 -23.01 -22.44
N PHE A 146 12.73 -22.82 -21.73
CA PHE A 146 12.79 -22.67 -20.27
C PHE A 146 13.08 -24.03 -19.65
N ARG A 147 13.85 -24.03 -18.57
CA ARG A 147 13.98 -25.19 -17.69
C ARG A 147 12.78 -25.18 -16.75
N ASP A 148 11.63 -25.60 -17.25
CA ASP A 148 10.34 -25.57 -16.58
C ASP A 148 9.94 -26.93 -15.99
N GLY A 149 8.79 -26.97 -15.31
CA GLY A 149 8.25 -28.19 -14.71
C GLY A 149 8.87 -28.56 -13.37
N ALA A 150 8.59 -29.80 -12.94
CA ALA A 150 8.97 -30.27 -11.61
C ALA A 150 10.49 -30.34 -11.42
N GLY A 151 11.02 -29.57 -10.45
CA GLY A 151 12.46 -29.42 -10.23
C GLY A 151 13.19 -28.55 -11.26
N GLY A 152 12.45 -27.78 -12.06
CA GLY A 152 13.00 -26.80 -12.99
C GLY A 152 13.47 -25.50 -12.32
N ASP A 153 14.02 -24.60 -13.14
CA ASP A 153 14.49 -23.27 -12.73
C ASP A 153 13.45 -22.17 -12.98
N LEU A 154 12.26 -22.51 -13.52
CA LEU A 154 11.15 -21.58 -13.70
C LEU A 154 10.13 -21.73 -12.56
N PHE A 155 10.21 -20.85 -11.57
CA PHE A 155 9.34 -20.89 -10.39
C PHE A 155 9.27 -19.54 -9.68
N THR A 156 8.24 -19.33 -8.87
CA THR A 156 8.24 -18.22 -7.90
C THR A 156 8.55 -18.73 -6.50
N SER A 157 9.12 -17.89 -5.64
CA SER A 157 9.38 -18.28 -4.25
C SER A 157 9.52 -17.08 -3.31
N ARG A 158 9.26 -17.30 -2.02
CA ARG A 158 9.72 -16.38 -0.96
C ARG A 158 11.22 -16.53 -0.77
N VAL A 159 11.90 -15.45 -0.42
CA VAL A 159 13.32 -15.52 -0.04
C VAL A 159 13.53 -15.38 1.46
N GLY A 160 14.41 -16.23 1.98
CA GLY A 160 14.92 -16.17 3.35
C GLY A 160 16.14 -15.26 3.49
N PRO A 161 16.83 -15.34 4.65
CA PRO A 161 18.09 -14.63 4.87
C PRO A 161 19.11 -14.94 3.78
N GLY A 162 19.81 -13.92 3.29
CA GLY A 162 20.80 -14.07 2.23
C GLY A 162 20.22 -14.28 0.83
N ASN A 163 18.93 -13.95 0.62
CA ASN A 163 18.28 -13.99 -0.70
C ASN A 163 18.11 -15.40 -1.29
N VAL A 164 18.09 -16.42 -0.42
CA VAL A 164 17.95 -17.83 -0.83
C VAL A 164 16.46 -18.20 -0.92
N PRO A 165 16.01 -18.88 -1.98
CA PRO A 165 14.63 -19.40 -2.08
C PRO A 165 14.27 -20.27 -0.87
N ILE A 166 13.04 -20.11 -0.36
CA ILE A 166 12.49 -21.00 0.67
C ILE A 166 11.77 -22.12 -0.06
N GLU A 167 12.36 -23.31 -0.05
CA GLU A 167 11.88 -24.49 -0.80
C GLU A 167 10.39 -24.79 -0.59
N THR A 168 9.86 -24.67 0.63
CA THR A 168 8.43 -24.92 0.93
C THR A 168 7.46 -23.90 0.33
N THR A 169 7.98 -22.81 -0.22
CA THR A 169 7.20 -21.73 -0.85
C THR A 169 7.41 -21.67 -2.35
N LYS A 170 8.18 -22.60 -2.92
CA LYS A 170 8.34 -22.69 -4.37
C LYS A 170 7.00 -22.99 -5.03
N ARG A 171 6.79 -22.37 -6.18
CA ARG A 171 5.65 -22.59 -7.06
C ARG A 171 6.19 -22.77 -8.47
N GLU A 172 6.36 -24.03 -8.85
CA GLU A 172 6.98 -24.39 -10.12
C GLU A 172 5.98 -24.21 -11.27
N ILE A 173 6.50 -23.68 -12.37
CA ILE A 173 5.73 -23.37 -13.57
C ILE A 173 6.14 -24.34 -14.65
N GLU A 174 5.17 -24.90 -15.35
CA GLU A 174 5.36 -25.69 -16.56
C GLU A 174 4.70 -24.96 -17.74
N ILE A 175 5.40 -24.84 -18.85
CA ILE A 175 4.91 -24.24 -20.08
C ILE A 175 4.21 -25.33 -20.88
N ILE A 176 2.94 -25.08 -21.20
CA ILE A 176 2.14 -25.97 -22.06
C ILE A 176 1.91 -25.38 -23.45
N ASP A 177 2.50 -24.21 -23.73
CA ASP A 177 2.48 -23.57 -25.03
C ASP A 177 3.04 -24.54 -26.10
N PRO A 178 2.28 -24.86 -27.17
CA PRO A 178 2.74 -25.78 -28.22
C PRO A 178 3.90 -25.22 -29.04
N THR A 179 4.22 -23.93 -28.89
CA THR A 179 5.37 -23.29 -29.54
C THR A 179 6.65 -23.34 -28.70
N HIS A 180 6.62 -23.86 -27.47
CA HIS A 180 7.81 -24.14 -26.67
C HIS A 180 8.47 -25.47 -27.11
N PRO A 181 9.81 -25.51 -27.32
CA PRO A 181 10.77 -24.41 -27.24
C PRO A 181 10.65 -23.40 -28.39
N TYR A 182 10.86 -22.13 -28.07
CA TYR A 182 10.57 -21.01 -28.96
C TYR A 182 11.67 -20.76 -30.00
N ASP A 183 11.26 -20.49 -31.24
CA ASP A 183 12.16 -20.08 -32.32
C ASP A 183 12.55 -18.60 -32.19
N ILE A 184 13.85 -18.33 -32.18
CA ILE A 184 14.42 -16.99 -32.21
C ILE A 184 14.95 -16.72 -33.60
N VAL A 185 14.34 -15.76 -34.29
CA VAL A 185 14.68 -15.37 -35.65
C VAL A 185 16.04 -14.66 -35.69
N VAL A 186 16.71 -14.71 -36.85
CA VAL A 186 17.97 -13.98 -37.08
C VAL A 186 17.73 -12.48 -37.16
N ASN A 187 18.65 -11.68 -36.63
CA ASN A 187 18.61 -10.21 -36.70
C ASN A 187 17.23 -9.62 -36.38
N GLY A 188 16.63 -10.03 -35.27
CA GLY A 188 15.27 -9.65 -34.94
C GLY A 188 14.87 -9.93 -33.51
N GLU A 189 13.71 -9.37 -33.18
CA GLU A 189 13.08 -9.50 -31.87
C GLU A 189 11.98 -10.57 -31.91
N THR A 190 12.00 -11.47 -30.95
CA THR A 190 10.90 -12.43 -30.68
C THR A 190 10.35 -12.15 -29.29
N THR A 191 9.03 -11.99 -29.20
CA THR A 191 8.33 -11.83 -27.91
C THR A 191 7.39 -13.01 -27.69
N PHE A 192 7.36 -13.53 -26.48
CA PHE A 192 6.32 -14.44 -26.02
C PHE A 192 5.89 -14.06 -24.60
N THR A 193 4.64 -14.37 -24.27
CA THR A 193 4.02 -14.01 -22.99
C THR A 193 3.55 -15.28 -22.32
N LEU A 194 3.95 -15.51 -21.08
CA LEU A 194 3.41 -16.54 -20.22
C LEU A 194 2.25 -15.96 -19.42
N ASP A 195 1.11 -16.63 -19.45
CA ASP A 195 -0.11 -16.23 -18.77
C ASP A 195 -0.91 -17.47 -18.32
N ASN A 196 -2.16 -17.29 -17.89
CA ASN A 196 -3.00 -18.38 -17.42
C ASN A 196 -3.34 -19.42 -18.51
N ASP A 197 -3.25 -19.07 -19.80
CA ASP A 197 -3.72 -19.93 -20.90
C ASP A 197 -2.63 -20.88 -21.41
N ASN A 198 -1.35 -20.57 -21.17
CA ASN A 198 -0.23 -21.30 -21.74
C ASN A 198 0.79 -21.85 -20.74
N ILE A 199 0.44 -21.81 -19.46
CA ILE A 199 1.20 -22.49 -18.41
C ILE A 199 0.33 -23.44 -17.60
N ARG A 200 0.99 -24.24 -16.76
CA ARG A 200 0.42 -25.08 -15.74
C ARG A 200 1.17 -24.88 -14.43
N TYR A 201 0.44 -24.81 -13.32
CA TYR A 201 1.04 -24.86 -11.99
C TYR A 201 1.31 -26.32 -11.64
N VAL A 202 2.57 -26.67 -11.37
CA VAL A 202 3.01 -28.07 -11.21
C VAL A 202 2.33 -28.76 -10.03
N ASP A 203 2.14 -28.06 -8.90
CA ASP A 203 1.53 -28.65 -7.70
C ASP A 203 0.00 -28.73 -7.77
N ASP A 204 -0.64 -27.91 -8.62
CA ASP A 204 -2.06 -28.01 -8.95
C ASP A 204 -2.31 -27.94 -10.47
N PRO A 205 -2.13 -29.07 -11.18
CA PRO A 205 -2.29 -29.14 -12.63
C PRO A 205 -3.68 -28.79 -13.17
N ASN A 206 -4.71 -28.71 -12.31
CA ASN A 206 -6.08 -28.42 -12.71
C ASN A 206 -6.53 -27.01 -12.33
N ASP A 207 -5.60 -26.17 -11.86
CA ASP A 207 -5.86 -24.77 -11.57
C ASP A 207 -6.31 -24.04 -12.84
N ASP A 208 -7.41 -23.29 -12.73
CA ASP A 208 -7.98 -22.50 -13.83
C ASP A 208 -7.30 -21.13 -13.97
N LYS A 209 -6.44 -20.75 -13.02
CA LYS A 209 -5.65 -19.50 -13.05
C LYS A 209 -4.22 -19.75 -12.56
N PRO A 210 -3.44 -20.58 -13.28
CA PRO A 210 -2.14 -21.02 -12.80
C PRO A 210 -1.14 -19.87 -12.61
N MET A 211 -1.13 -18.84 -13.48
CA MET A 211 -0.22 -17.69 -13.35
C MET A 211 -0.57 -16.83 -12.13
N SER A 212 -1.86 -16.67 -11.87
CA SER A 212 -2.36 -16.03 -10.64
C SER A 212 -1.85 -16.79 -9.41
N SER A 213 -2.08 -18.11 -9.34
CA SER A 213 -1.72 -18.92 -8.18
C SER A 213 -0.21 -19.05 -7.93
N VAL A 214 0.62 -19.06 -8.98
CA VAL A 214 2.09 -19.06 -8.79
C VAL A 214 2.58 -17.68 -8.34
N ILE A 215 1.91 -16.58 -8.69
CA ILE A 215 2.30 -15.22 -8.25
C ILE A 215 1.73 -14.85 -6.86
N GLU A 216 0.77 -15.61 -6.34
CA GLU A 216 -0.05 -15.19 -5.20
C GLU A 216 0.46 -15.40 -3.77
N PRO A 217 1.27 -16.41 -3.42
CA PRO A 217 1.69 -16.57 -2.02
C PRO A 217 2.88 -15.65 -1.68
N VAL A 218 2.73 -14.34 -1.92
CA VAL A 218 3.74 -13.29 -1.69
C VAL A 218 5.14 -13.74 -2.16
N PRO A 219 5.31 -14.23 -3.40
CA PRO A 219 6.64 -14.54 -3.90
C PRO A 219 7.41 -13.23 -3.99
N LYS A 220 8.61 -13.26 -3.42
CA LYS A 220 9.53 -12.11 -3.50
C LYS A 220 10.26 -12.10 -4.83
N LYS A 221 10.32 -13.23 -5.52
CA LYS A 221 11.05 -13.39 -6.77
C LYS A 221 10.38 -14.37 -7.72
N LEU A 222 10.46 -14.05 -9.01
CA LEU A 222 10.32 -15.00 -10.11
C LEU A 222 11.72 -15.44 -10.51
N TYR A 223 12.00 -16.73 -10.48
CA TYR A 223 13.24 -17.32 -10.99
C TYR A 223 12.98 -17.91 -12.36
N TYR A 224 13.95 -17.78 -13.26
CA TYR A 224 13.90 -18.42 -14.57
C TYR A 224 15.28 -18.87 -15.02
N GLY A 225 15.33 -20.05 -15.63
CA GLY A 225 16.51 -20.62 -16.26
C GLY A 225 16.24 -20.93 -17.73
N LEU A 226 17.21 -20.63 -18.59
CA LEU A 226 17.08 -20.72 -20.03
C LEU A 226 18.13 -21.62 -20.65
N ASP A 227 17.71 -22.43 -21.61
CA ASP A 227 18.56 -23.25 -22.45
C ASP A 227 18.46 -22.72 -23.90
N VAL A 228 19.61 -22.33 -24.47
CA VAL A 228 19.68 -21.78 -25.83
C VAL A 228 20.40 -22.76 -26.74
N LYS A 229 19.85 -23.03 -27.92
CA LYS A 229 20.41 -23.99 -28.88
C LYS A 229 20.40 -23.43 -30.31
N PRO A 230 21.56 -23.26 -30.96
CA PRO A 230 21.60 -22.94 -32.39
C PRO A 230 20.88 -23.99 -33.23
N THR A 231 20.12 -23.58 -34.24
CA THR A 231 19.42 -24.53 -35.12
C THR A 231 20.27 -24.99 -36.31
N ILE A 232 21.40 -24.32 -36.55
CA ILE A 232 22.31 -24.58 -37.67
C ILE A 232 23.74 -24.86 -37.20
N THR A 233 24.54 -25.45 -38.09
CA THR A 233 26.01 -25.53 -37.97
C THR A 233 26.64 -24.52 -38.92
N GLY A 234 27.60 -23.73 -38.44
CA GLY A 234 28.25 -22.72 -39.28
C GLY A 234 29.25 -21.86 -38.52
N THR A 235 29.47 -20.65 -39.03
CA THR A 235 30.24 -19.59 -38.37
C THR A 235 29.38 -18.35 -38.29
N THR A 236 29.31 -17.70 -37.13
CA THR A 236 28.56 -16.44 -36.99
C THR A 236 29.35 -15.25 -37.53
N THR A 237 28.66 -14.22 -38.01
CA THR A 237 29.23 -12.88 -38.25
C THR A 237 29.41 -12.06 -36.97
N GLY A 238 29.00 -12.61 -35.84
CA GLY A 238 29.05 -12.02 -34.52
C GLY A 238 27.77 -11.29 -34.14
N GLY A 239 27.63 -10.96 -32.86
CA GLY A 239 26.46 -10.28 -32.31
C GLY A 239 26.11 -10.81 -30.92
N ASP A 240 25.06 -10.23 -30.34
CA ASP A 240 24.58 -10.58 -29.01
C ASP A 240 23.16 -11.19 -29.09
N VAL A 241 22.86 -12.09 -28.16
CA VAL A 241 21.48 -12.51 -27.87
C VAL A 241 21.11 -11.94 -26.52
N ASN A 242 20.16 -11.00 -26.51
CA ASN A 242 19.67 -10.35 -25.30
C ASN A 242 18.34 -10.99 -24.88
N VAL A 243 18.13 -11.14 -23.57
CA VAL A 243 16.86 -11.61 -23.02
C VAL A 243 16.38 -10.62 -21.96
N TYR A 244 15.19 -10.09 -22.17
CA TYR A 244 14.49 -9.18 -21.27
C TYR A 244 13.27 -9.90 -20.70
N ALA A 245 13.06 -9.78 -19.39
CA ALA A 245 11.88 -10.32 -18.72
C ALA A 245 11.08 -9.17 -18.09
N ASP A 246 9.79 -9.11 -18.40
CA ASP A 246 8.83 -8.16 -17.82
C ASP A 246 7.75 -8.94 -17.08
N VAL A 247 7.69 -8.82 -15.76
CA VAL A 247 6.57 -9.32 -14.96
C VAL A 247 5.52 -8.23 -14.87
N ILE A 248 4.35 -8.48 -15.46
CA ILE A 248 3.26 -7.53 -15.66
C ILE A 248 2.11 -7.92 -14.73
N LEU A 249 1.81 -7.05 -13.76
CA LEU A 249 0.79 -7.26 -12.74
C LEU A 249 -0.27 -6.14 -12.85
N PRO A 250 -1.33 -6.33 -13.64
CA PRO A 250 -2.46 -5.42 -13.67
C PRO A 250 -3.09 -5.32 -12.27
N LEU A 251 -3.33 -4.13 -11.73
CA LEU A 251 -3.97 -3.98 -10.41
C LEU A 251 -5.48 -4.25 -10.47
N GLU A 252 -5.82 -5.45 -10.90
CA GLU A 252 -7.14 -6.03 -10.98
C GLU A 252 -7.13 -7.34 -10.19
N GLY A 253 -7.89 -7.39 -9.10
CA GLY A 253 -7.75 -8.49 -8.16
C GLY A 253 -8.61 -8.37 -6.92
N TYR A 254 -8.29 -9.23 -5.97
CA TYR A 254 -8.83 -9.20 -4.62
C TYR A 254 -7.73 -9.42 -3.62
N GLY A 255 -7.86 -8.84 -2.43
CA GLY A 255 -6.76 -8.86 -1.48
C GLY A 255 -7.00 -8.02 -0.25
N ASN A 256 -6.09 -8.18 0.69
CA ASN A 256 -5.97 -7.41 1.91
C ASN A 256 -4.61 -6.69 1.92
N ILE A 257 -4.63 -5.37 2.10
CA ILE A 257 -3.45 -4.50 2.07
C ILE A 257 -3.44 -3.69 3.36
N THR A 258 -2.42 -3.88 4.20
CA THR A 258 -2.25 -3.08 5.43
C THR A 258 -1.31 -1.91 5.18
N PHE A 259 -1.76 -0.68 5.45
CA PHE A 259 -1.01 0.55 5.26
C PHE A 259 -0.81 1.29 6.59
N TYR A 260 0.38 1.85 6.78
CA TYR A 260 0.72 2.69 7.92
C TYR A 260 1.13 4.08 7.47
N ASP A 261 0.59 5.10 8.15
CA ASP A 261 1.08 6.46 8.02
C ASP A 261 1.23 7.13 9.38
N THR A 262 2.06 8.16 9.44
CA THR A 262 2.34 8.90 10.67
C THR A 262 1.98 10.36 10.48
N ALA A 263 0.91 10.80 11.14
CA ALA A 263 0.61 12.22 11.31
C ALA A 263 1.44 12.79 12.45
N THR A 264 2.00 13.98 12.23
CA THR A 264 2.62 14.78 13.31
C THR A 264 1.64 15.84 13.73
N TYR A 265 1.46 16.01 15.04
CA TYR A 265 0.70 17.12 15.59
C TYR A 265 1.46 17.71 16.77
N GLU A 266 1.21 19.00 17.01
CA GLU A 266 1.76 19.70 18.16
C GLU A 266 0.59 20.10 19.06
N PHE A 267 0.62 19.59 20.29
CA PHE A 267 -0.20 20.10 21.38
C PHE A 267 0.66 21.07 22.20
N PHE A 268 0.05 22.08 22.82
CA PHE A 268 0.76 23.12 23.58
C PHE A 268 1.74 22.54 24.61
N GLU A 269 2.77 23.30 24.99
CA GLU A 269 3.71 22.90 26.05
C GLU A 269 2.93 22.37 27.26
N ALA A 270 3.17 21.09 27.59
CA ALA A 270 2.46 20.29 28.58
C ALA A 270 2.73 20.70 30.04
N GLY A 271 2.67 22.00 30.33
CA GLY A 271 2.73 22.56 31.67
C GLY A 271 1.34 22.80 32.29
N ASP A 272 1.27 23.78 33.22
CA ASP A 272 0.11 24.15 34.04
C ASP A 272 -1.20 24.42 33.25
N THR A 273 -1.15 24.55 31.92
CA THR A 273 -2.33 24.79 31.08
C THR A 273 -3.20 23.56 30.83
N ILE A 274 -2.64 22.34 30.92
CA ILE A 274 -3.44 21.11 30.78
C ILE A 274 -4.45 21.02 31.91
N ASP A 275 -4.13 21.49 33.11
CA ASP A 275 -4.98 21.46 34.30
C ASP A 275 -6.33 22.20 34.13
N PHE A 276 -6.43 23.11 33.17
CA PHE A 276 -7.68 23.81 32.85
C PHE A 276 -8.51 23.16 31.75
N VAL A 277 -7.97 22.20 31.00
CA VAL A 277 -8.73 21.48 29.95
C VAL A 277 -9.67 20.48 30.61
N LYS A 278 -10.99 20.58 30.38
CA LYS A 278 -11.95 19.63 30.99
C LYS A 278 -12.09 18.35 30.18
N PHE A 279 -12.24 18.51 28.87
CA PHE A 279 -12.30 17.43 27.90
C PHE A 279 -11.78 17.92 26.54
N ILE A 280 -11.36 16.96 25.72
CA ILE A 280 -10.98 17.17 24.32
C ILE A 280 -11.94 16.33 23.47
N GLU A 281 -12.63 16.97 22.53
CA GLU A 281 -13.38 16.31 21.47
C GLU A 281 -12.46 16.16 20.25
N LEU A 282 -12.29 14.94 19.76
CA LEU A 282 -11.65 14.66 18.46
C LEU A 282 -12.72 14.22 17.48
N ARG A 283 -12.63 14.68 16.25
CA ARG A 283 -13.47 14.22 15.14
C ARG A 283 -12.59 13.64 14.07
N LEU A 284 -12.73 12.34 13.85
CA LEU A 284 -12.12 11.65 12.72
C LEU A 284 -13.16 11.52 11.61
N ILE A 285 -12.83 11.98 10.41
CA ILE A 285 -13.63 11.82 9.20
C ILE A 285 -12.78 10.98 8.24
N ILE A 286 -13.36 9.92 7.70
CA ILE A 286 -12.73 9.11 6.68
C ILE A 286 -13.60 9.15 5.44
N ASP A 287 -13.06 9.68 4.35
CA ASP A 287 -13.67 9.70 3.03
C ASP A 287 -12.97 8.65 2.16
N ASN A 288 -13.58 7.48 2.01
CA ASN A 288 -13.01 6.39 1.23
C ASN A 288 -13.48 6.44 -0.22
N GLY A 289 -12.62 6.91 -1.12
CA GLY A 289 -12.82 6.90 -2.57
C GLY A 289 -12.29 5.64 -3.28
N ILE A 290 -11.76 4.66 -2.52
CA ILE A 290 -11.23 3.40 -3.04
C ILE A 290 -12.37 2.37 -3.13
N PRO A 291 -12.46 1.54 -4.19
CA PRO A 291 -13.49 0.50 -4.34
C PRO A 291 -13.22 -0.73 -3.45
N MET A 292 -12.70 -0.51 -2.24
CA MET A 292 -12.34 -1.53 -1.26
C MET A 292 -12.79 -1.05 0.11
N GLU A 293 -13.23 -1.97 0.97
CA GLU A 293 -13.53 -1.65 2.36
C GLU A 293 -12.22 -1.32 3.10
N ALA A 294 -12.28 -0.41 4.08
CA ALA A 294 -11.14 -0.04 4.89
C ALA A 294 -11.46 -0.13 6.38
N SER A 295 -10.58 -0.79 7.13
CA SER A 295 -10.59 -0.80 8.59
C SER A 295 -9.43 0.06 9.09
N VAL A 296 -9.76 1.22 9.67
CA VAL A 296 -8.77 2.20 10.14
C VAL A 296 -8.68 2.17 11.66
N SER A 297 -7.46 2.15 12.19
CA SER A 297 -7.16 2.34 13.61
C SER A 297 -6.09 3.41 13.80
N GLY A 298 -6.03 3.99 14.99
CA GLY A 298 -5.08 5.05 15.32
C GLY A 298 -4.44 4.85 16.68
N THR A 299 -3.14 5.11 16.80
CA THR A 299 -2.41 5.08 18.08
C THR A 299 -1.57 6.34 18.24
N LEU A 300 -1.64 6.96 19.42
CA LEU A 300 -0.84 8.11 19.79
C LEU A 300 0.50 7.67 20.35
N TYR A 301 1.56 8.34 19.92
CA TYR A 301 2.93 8.08 20.34
C TYR A 301 3.62 9.32 20.87
N ASP A 302 4.43 9.13 21.91
CA ASP A 302 5.52 10.03 22.28
C ASP A 302 6.77 9.60 21.51
N SER A 303 7.15 10.39 20.50
CA SER A 303 8.34 10.15 19.68
C SER A 303 9.63 10.73 20.27
N THR A 304 9.56 11.38 21.45
CA THR A 304 10.74 11.90 22.17
C THR A 304 11.47 10.80 22.95
N THR A 305 10.81 9.68 23.21
CA THR A 305 11.40 8.50 23.84
C THR A 305 12.08 7.59 22.81
N THR A 306 12.97 6.71 23.27
CA THR A 306 13.61 5.69 22.41
C THR A 306 13.61 4.34 23.13
N PRO A 307 12.90 3.31 22.61
CA PRO A 307 11.98 3.37 21.46
C PRO A 307 10.78 4.29 21.73
N TRP A 308 10.08 4.72 20.67
CA TRP A 308 8.86 5.53 20.80
C TRP A 308 7.86 4.84 21.73
N THR A 309 7.17 5.62 22.56
CA THR A 309 6.23 5.11 23.55
C THR A 309 4.81 5.26 23.03
N ALA A 310 4.10 4.14 22.83
CA ALA A 310 2.66 4.15 22.56
C ALA A 310 1.93 4.62 23.83
N LEU A 311 1.18 5.71 23.75
CA LEU A 311 0.48 6.32 24.89
C LEU A 311 -0.95 5.81 25.00
N MET A 312 -1.68 5.78 23.88
CA MET A 312 -3.07 5.30 23.82
C MET A 312 -3.49 4.94 22.39
N ALA A 313 -4.35 3.94 22.25
CA ALA A 313 -5.15 3.76 21.05
C ALA A 313 -6.28 4.81 21.03
N LEU A 314 -6.64 5.29 19.84
CA LEU A 314 -7.81 6.16 19.68
C LEU A 314 -9.09 5.31 19.83
N PRO A 315 -10.01 5.69 20.72
CA PRO A 315 -11.30 5.02 20.82
C PRO A 315 -12.15 5.42 19.62
N LEU A 316 -12.13 4.61 18.56
CA LEU A 316 -12.89 4.84 17.34
C LEU A 316 -14.26 4.18 17.44
N TYR A 317 -15.28 4.81 16.87
CA TYR A 317 -16.62 4.24 16.76
C TYR A 317 -16.86 3.80 15.31
N SER A 318 -17.17 2.52 15.11
CA SER A 318 -17.65 2.00 13.83
C SER A 318 -19.18 1.99 13.76
N HIS A 319 -19.75 2.43 12.65
CA HIS A 319 -21.13 2.13 12.29
C HIS A 319 -21.14 0.87 11.43
N ASP A 320 -21.77 -0.22 11.88
CA ASP A 320 -21.85 -1.45 11.07
C ASP A 320 -22.90 -1.28 9.96
N MET A 321 -22.39 -1.07 8.75
CA MET A 321 -23.17 -0.82 7.54
C MET A 321 -24.01 -2.04 7.09
N ALA A 322 -23.65 -3.26 7.49
CA ALA A 322 -24.34 -4.47 7.06
C ALA A 322 -25.59 -4.79 7.90
N SER A 323 -25.60 -4.39 9.17
CA SER A 323 -26.67 -4.70 10.13
C SER A 323 -27.53 -3.50 10.50
N GLY A 324 -27.10 -2.27 10.15
CA GLY A 324 -27.71 -1.02 10.64
C GLY A 324 -27.63 -0.91 12.17
N SER A 325 -26.76 -1.69 12.81
CA SER A 325 -26.61 -1.79 14.25
C SER A 325 -25.19 -1.35 14.61
N SER A 326 -25.04 -0.25 15.33
CA SER A 326 -23.74 0.17 15.89
C SER A 326 -23.20 -0.89 16.85
N THR A 327 -22.31 -1.75 16.38
CA THR A 327 -21.46 -2.57 17.24
C THR A 327 -20.23 -1.73 17.60
N LEU A 328 -20.02 -1.55 18.90
CA LEU A 328 -18.81 -0.90 19.42
C LEU A 328 -17.62 -1.80 19.13
N ASP A 329 -16.86 -1.47 18.09
CA ASP A 329 -15.47 -1.88 17.99
C ASP A 329 -14.59 -0.69 18.40
N PRO A 330 -14.24 -0.56 19.70
CA PRO A 330 -13.59 0.64 20.23
C PRO A 330 -12.18 0.87 19.67
N GLU A 331 -11.65 -0.03 18.84
CA GLU A 331 -10.27 0.04 18.36
C GLU A 331 -10.15 0.25 16.85
N ARG A 332 -11.25 0.16 16.09
CA ARG A 332 -11.23 0.34 14.63
C ARG A 332 -12.52 0.91 14.07
N MET A 333 -12.38 1.68 13.00
CA MET A 333 -13.46 2.26 12.22
C MET A 333 -13.49 1.55 10.87
N VAL A 334 -14.61 0.91 10.54
CA VAL A 334 -14.81 0.26 9.24
C VAL A 334 -15.55 1.25 8.33
N VAL A 335 -15.00 1.46 7.13
CA VAL A 335 -15.55 2.31 6.10
C VAL A 335 -15.78 1.47 4.87
N GLY A 336 -17.02 1.46 4.39
CA GLY A 336 -17.39 0.70 3.20
C GLY A 336 -16.59 1.13 1.95
N PRO A 337 -16.58 0.30 0.89
CA PRO A 337 -16.00 0.69 -0.39
C PRO A 337 -16.73 1.93 -0.94
N ALA A 338 -16.05 2.71 -1.79
CA ALA A 338 -16.69 3.76 -2.55
C ALA A 338 -17.81 3.19 -3.42
N ASP A 339 -18.96 3.86 -3.49
CA ASP A 339 -20.10 3.42 -4.30
C ASP A 339 -19.73 3.57 -5.78
N PRO A 340 -19.67 2.46 -6.56
CA PRO A 340 -19.54 2.56 -8.01
C PRO A 340 -20.85 3.18 -8.51
N GLY A 341 -20.82 4.46 -8.87
CA GLY A 341 -22.01 5.20 -9.29
C GLY A 341 -22.89 4.43 -10.28
N VAL A 342 -24.19 4.74 -10.27
CA VAL A 342 -25.16 4.06 -11.16
C VAL A 342 -24.89 4.49 -12.62
N ASP A 343 -24.15 3.67 -13.38
CA ASP A 343 -24.04 3.72 -14.84
C ASP A 343 -23.23 4.93 -15.39
N PRO A 344 -22.45 4.75 -16.48
CA PRO A 344 -20.99 4.62 -16.49
C PRO A 344 -20.23 5.90 -16.07
N SER A 345 -20.60 6.54 -14.96
CA SER A 345 -19.75 7.55 -14.35
C SER A 345 -18.61 6.84 -13.64
N TRP A 346 -17.40 6.98 -14.18
CA TRP A 346 -16.13 6.66 -13.53
C TRP A 346 -15.93 7.34 -12.17
N GLU A 347 -16.78 8.33 -11.86
CA GLU A 347 -16.91 8.94 -10.56
C GLU A 347 -17.41 7.90 -9.54
N THR A 348 -16.53 7.48 -8.64
CA THR A 348 -16.95 6.82 -7.41
C THR A 348 -17.49 7.89 -6.46
N THR A 349 -18.59 7.57 -5.76
CA THR A 349 -19.01 8.41 -4.64
C THR A 349 -18.27 7.92 -3.41
N PRO A 350 -17.40 8.73 -2.78
CA PRO A 350 -16.69 8.31 -1.59
C PRO A 350 -17.67 7.92 -0.49
N THR A 351 -17.40 6.81 0.19
CA THR A 351 -18.12 6.44 1.40
C THR A 351 -17.50 7.18 2.56
N GLN A 352 -18.29 8.03 3.23
CA GLN A 352 -17.85 8.81 4.38
C GLN A 352 -18.31 8.14 5.67
N GLU A 353 -17.39 8.05 6.62
CA GLU A 353 -17.69 7.68 8.00
C GLU A 353 -17.09 8.71 8.96
N ILE A 354 -17.76 8.92 10.09
CA ILE A 354 -17.38 9.92 11.10
C ILE A 354 -17.34 9.28 12.48
N SER A 355 -16.23 9.46 13.20
CA SER A 355 -16.07 9.06 14.60
C SER A 355 -15.78 10.28 15.46
N ASP A 356 -16.68 10.55 16.40
CA ASP A 356 -16.50 11.57 17.44
C ASP A 356 -15.97 10.91 18.73
N ILE A 357 -14.85 11.40 19.23
CA ILE A 357 -14.11 10.84 20.36
C ILE A 357 -14.07 11.88 21.47
N ILE A 358 -14.44 11.51 22.68
CA ILE A 358 -14.34 12.39 23.85
C ILE A 358 -13.25 11.87 24.77
N LEU A 359 -12.18 12.65 24.91
CA LEU A 359 -11.11 12.40 25.86
C LEU A 359 -11.36 13.20 27.13
N THR A 360 -11.31 12.54 28.27
CA THR A 360 -11.61 13.16 29.56
C THR A 360 -10.42 13.08 30.51
N LYS A 361 -10.43 13.94 31.54
CA LYS A 361 -9.46 13.84 32.64
C LYS A 361 -9.81 12.77 33.66
N ASP A 362 -11.05 12.32 33.68
CA ASP A 362 -11.53 11.35 34.66
C ASP A 362 -11.14 9.91 34.27
N GLU A 363 -10.85 9.68 32.99
CA GLU A 363 -10.40 8.39 32.46
C GLU A 363 -8.88 8.34 32.31
N THR A 364 -8.29 7.25 32.80
CA THR A 364 -6.84 7.01 32.72
C THR A 364 -6.51 5.93 31.71
N VAL A 365 -5.44 6.14 30.96
CA VAL A 365 -4.80 5.15 30.09
C VAL A 365 -3.52 4.65 30.73
N THR A 366 -3.24 3.36 30.58
CA THR A 366 -1.99 2.74 31.03
C THR A 366 -1.07 2.49 29.84
N PHE A 367 0.22 2.76 30.00
CA PHE A 367 1.21 2.53 28.96
C PHE A 367 2.53 2.04 29.55
N THR A 368 3.34 1.41 28.70
CA THR A 368 4.66 0.89 29.06
C THR A 368 5.75 1.81 28.50
N ASP A 369 6.51 2.44 29.39
CA ASP A 369 7.63 3.29 28.98
C ASP A 369 8.92 2.46 28.95
N HIS A 370 9.32 2.07 27.74
CA HIS A 370 10.55 1.32 27.51
C HIS A 370 11.82 2.16 27.75
N SER A 371 11.75 3.50 27.71
CA SER A 371 12.89 4.35 28.05
C SER A 371 13.22 4.31 29.55
N LEU A 372 12.23 3.95 30.37
CA LEU A 372 12.36 3.78 31.82
C LEU A 372 12.40 2.30 32.24
N GLY A 373 12.99 1.45 31.41
CA GLY A 373 13.16 0.03 31.72
C GLY A 373 11.87 -0.80 31.66
N GLY A 374 10.85 -0.33 30.93
CA GLY A 374 9.56 -1.03 30.78
C GLY A 374 8.61 -0.81 31.95
N SER A 375 8.73 0.32 32.65
CA SER A 375 7.84 0.67 33.75
C SER A 375 6.43 0.95 33.24
N GLN A 376 5.41 0.40 33.92
CA GLN A 376 4.02 0.78 33.67
C GLN A 376 3.71 2.13 34.31
N ASN A 377 3.15 3.02 33.51
CA ASN A 377 2.74 4.35 33.92
C ASN A 377 1.26 4.54 33.57
N SER A 378 0.62 5.50 34.21
CA SER A 378 -0.76 5.91 33.92
C SER A 378 -0.81 7.41 33.74
N LEU A 379 -1.57 7.86 32.74
CA LEU A 379 -1.91 9.27 32.50
C LEU A 379 -3.42 9.36 32.28
N THR A 380 -4.01 10.53 32.50
CA THR A 380 -5.35 10.80 31.99
C THR A 380 -5.35 10.79 30.45
N GLN A 381 -6.49 10.55 29.81
CA GLN A 381 -6.57 10.59 28.34
C GLN A 381 -6.16 11.96 27.78
N VAL A 382 -6.54 13.04 28.46
CA VAL A 382 -6.14 14.41 28.08
C VAL A 382 -4.63 14.61 28.17
N GLU A 383 -3.98 14.11 29.22
CA GLU A 383 -2.52 14.17 29.35
C GLU A 383 -1.82 13.27 28.32
N ALA A 384 -2.36 12.09 28.03
CA ALA A 384 -1.83 11.20 27.01
C ALA A 384 -1.88 11.83 25.61
N PHE A 385 -3.00 12.48 25.26
CA PHE A 385 -3.12 13.24 24.01
C PHE A 385 -2.15 14.43 23.98
N ALA A 386 -2.03 15.17 25.08
CA ALA A 386 -1.15 16.33 25.15
C ALA A 386 0.35 15.98 25.10
N ARG A 387 0.73 14.84 25.68
CA ARG A 387 2.10 14.33 25.64
C ARG A 387 2.44 13.69 24.28
N GLY A 388 1.45 13.13 23.60
CA GLY A 388 1.63 12.59 22.26
C GLY A 388 2.04 13.68 21.27
N ASN A 389 2.92 13.34 20.34
CA ASN A 389 3.36 14.24 19.26
C ASN A 389 3.35 13.58 17.88
N LYS A 390 3.01 12.29 17.84
CA LYS A 390 2.78 11.52 16.63
C LYS A 390 1.50 10.72 16.79
N MET A 391 0.79 10.54 15.69
CA MET A 391 -0.32 9.60 15.56
C MET A 391 0.01 8.67 14.41
N ILE A 392 0.09 7.37 14.70
CA ILE A 392 0.21 6.35 13.67
C ILE A 392 -1.20 5.88 13.33
N ILE A 393 -1.57 6.04 12.06
CA ILE A 393 -2.80 5.51 11.49
C ILE A 393 -2.45 4.21 10.77
N ASN A 394 -3.20 3.16 11.09
CA ASN A 394 -3.14 1.89 10.38
C ASN A 394 -4.45 1.72 9.62
N ALA A 395 -4.39 1.58 8.30
CA ALA A 395 -5.52 1.31 7.44
C ALA A 395 -5.35 -0.08 6.80
N ASN A 396 -6.22 -1.02 7.15
CA ASN A 396 -6.32 -2.31 6.49
C ASN A 396 -7.40 -2.22 5.41
N ILE A 397 -7.00 -2.32 4.14
CA ILE A 397 -7.87 -2.15 2.98
C ILE A 397 -8.13 -3.53 2.36
N GLN A 398 -9.39 -3.94 2.27
CA GLN A 398 -9.79 -5.26 1.79
C GLN A 398 -10.86 -5.18 0.70
N THR A 399 -10.75 -6.03 -0.32
CA THR A 399 -11.82 -6.17 -1.32
C THR A 399 -13.05 -6.83 -0.70
N ALA A 400 -14.24 -6.37 -1.08
CA ALA A 400 -15.50 -6.97 -0.63
C ALA A 400 -15.55 -8.46 -1.01
N GLY A 401 -15.55 -9.32 0.00
CA GLY A 401 -15.51 -10.77 -0.17
C GLY A 401 -14.11 -11.29 -0.46
N ALA A 402 -13.13 -11.02 0.42
CA ALA A 402 -11.78 -11.57 0.40
C ALA A 402 -11.71 -13.11 0.22
N GLU A 403 -12.83 -13.81 0.42
CA GLU A 403 -13.07 -15.21 0.06
C GLU A 403 -13.66 -15.41 -1.37
N GLY A 404 -13.27 -14.59 -2.35
CA GLY A 404 -13.52 -14.83 -3.78
C GLY A 404 -14.78 -14.20 -4.42
N GLY A 405 -15.29 -13.09 -3.88
CA GLY A 405 -16.57 -12.50 -4.37
C GLY A 405 -16.44 -11.47 -5.50
N THR A 406 -15.60 -10.45 -5.32
CA THR A 406 -15.63 -9.26 -6.19
C THR A 406 -14.23 -8.81 -6.59
N VAL A 407 -13.96 -8.87 -7.90
CA VAL A 407 -12.72 -8.32 -8.47
C VAL A 407 -12.79 -6.80 -8.43
N SER A 408 -11.75 -6.16 -7.91
CA SER A 408 -11.59 -4.71 -7.89
C SER A 408 -10.46 -4.32 -8.83
N LYS A 409 -10.71 -3.33 -9.69
CA LYS A 409 -9.68 -2.65 -10.50
C LYS A 409 -9.26 -1.38 -9.78
N LEU A 410 -7.96 -1.12 -9.69
CA LEU A 410 -7.43 0.09 -9.09
C LEU A 410 -7.03 1.12 -10.14
N TYR A 411 -7.54 2.35 -9.99
CA TYR A 411 -7.25 3.48 -10.85
C TYR A 411 -6.47 4.56 -10.10
N SER A 412 -5.70 5.34 -10.86
CA SER A 412 -4.83 6.42 -10.36
C SER A 412 -5.54 7.52 -9.57
N HIS A 413 -6.84 7.76 -9.79
CA HIS A 413 -7.59 8.81 -9.11
C HIS A 413 -8.19 8.36 -7.77
N TYR A 414 -8.14 7.07 -7.44
CA TYR A 414 -8.66 6.59 -6.16
C TYR A 414 -7.79 7.07 -5.01
N SER A 415 -8.45 7.65 -4.02
CA SER A 415 -7.84 8.15 -2.80
C SER A 415 -8.74 7.90 -1.59
N MET A 416 -8.11 7.76 -0.43
CA MET A 416 -8.77 7.82 0.86
C MET A 416 -8.26 9.03 1.63
N ASP A 417 -9.16 9.89 2.06
CA ASP A 417 -8.83 11.04 2.90
C ASP A 417 -9.20 10.73 4.36
N ILE A 418 -8.25 10.96 5.26
CA ILE A 418 -8.42 10.81 6.70
C ILE A 418 -8.17 12.18 7.34
N ILE A 419 -9.22 12.77 7.91
CA ILE A 419 -9.20 14.13 8.46
C ILE A 419 -9.44 14.04 9.96
N LEU A 420 -8.54 14.63 10.74
CA LEU A 420 -8.68 14.73 12.20
C LEU A 420 -8.85 16.20 12.60
N GLY A 421 -10.00 16.50 13.19
CA GLY A 421 -10.30 17.76 13.88
C GLY A 421 -10.19 17.60 15.39
N VAL A 422 -9.80 18.67 16.08
CA VAL A 422 -9.83 18.77 17.55
C VAL A 422 -10.71 19.93 17.97
N ARG A 423 -11.42 19.75 19.07
CA ARG A 423 -12.08 20.81 19.83
C ARG A 423 -11.78 20.62 21.31
N ALA A 424 -11.29 21.66 21.96
CA ALA A 424 -11.00 21.60 23.41
C ALA A 424 -11.96 22.52 24.18
N SER A 425 -12.45 22.02 25.32
CA SER A 425 -13.19 22.84 26.28
C SER A 425 -12.29 23.21 27.45
N VAL A 426 -12.13 24.51 27.67
CA VAL A 426 -11.33 25.04 28.78
C VAL A 426 -12.26 25.44 29.91
N GLY A 427 -12.11 24.79 31.06
CA GLY A 427 -12.72 25.18 32.31
C GLY A 427 -11.95 26.31 32.95
N LEU A 428 -12.20 27.55 32.53
CA LEU A 428 -11.70 28.72 33.26
C LEU A 428 -12.65 28.98 34.44
N ASP A 429 -12.22 28.68 35.67
CA ASP A 429 -12.81 29.33 36.83
C ASP A 429 -12.33 30.79 36.82
N LEU A 430 -13.27 31.73 36.65
CA LEU A 430 -12.97 33.17 36.65
C LEU A 430 -12.28 33.63 37.94
N ASN A 431 -12.42 32.89 39.05
CA ASN A 431 -11.75 33.21 40.31
C ASN A 431 -10.25 32.91 40.32
N ASP A 432 -9.77 32.00 39.47
CA ASP A 432 -8.34 31.66 39.36
C ASP A 432 -7.57 32.63 38.44
N VAL A 433 -8.29 33.34 37.55
CA VAL A 433 -7.70 34.33 36.63
C VAL A 433 -7.68 35.74 37.24
N LEU A 434 -8.51 36.00 38.25
CA LEU A 434 -8.68 37.31 38.88
C LEU A 434 -7.91 37.49 40.21
N ASN A 435 -7.28 36.44 40.72
CA ASN A 435 -6.38 36.48 41.89
C ASN A 435 -4.92 36.39 41.46
#